data_AF-A0A3P6C1C5-F1
#
_entry.id   AF-A0A3P6C1C5-F1
#
_cell.length_a   1.000
_cell.length_b   1.000
_cell.length_c   1.000
_cell.angle_alpha   90.00
_cell.angle_beta   90.00
_cell.angle_gamma   90.00
#
_symmetry.space_group_name_H-M   'P 1'
#
loop_
_entity.id
_entity.type
_entity.pdbx_description
1 polymer ?
#
loop_
_entity_poly.entity_id
_entity_poly.type
_entity_poly.pdbx_seq_one_letter_code
_entity_poly.pdbx_strand_id
1 'polypeptide(L)'
;MSGVSTAAYFARRAAQKERVRILYRRALKDTLNWAVHRHIFYRDVCFFSSDLRIGFGFGFLSPISRIGLLNSLMFVHFQASDLREKFNANQDVEDVDRIDKLIAHGEAEYDKWRHPDPYIVPWAPGGSKFCRNPTPPAGIEIVYNYGQEDNP
;
A
#
# COMPACT_ATOMS: atom_id res chain seq x y z
N MET A 1 33.21 -13.73 -24.69
CA MET A 1 32.04 -14.09 -23.85
C MET A 1 32.19 -13.32 -22.54
N SER A 2 31.39 -12.27 -22.35
CA SER A 2 31.54 -11.31 -21.26
C SER A 2 31.19 -11.95 -19.92
N GLY A 3 32.21 -12.21 -19.10
CA GLY A 3 32.04 -12.68 -17.73
C GLY A 3 31.44 -11.59 -16.86
N VAL A 4 30.12 -11.60 -16.70
CA VAL A 4 29.49 -10.90 -15.57
C VAL A 4 30.07 -11.54 -14.31
N SER A 5 30.76 -10.75 -13.49
CA SER A 5 31.35 -11.28 -12.27
C SER A 5 30.23 -11.87 -11.40
N THR A 6 30.47 -13.05 -10.81
CA THR A 6 29.52 -13.73 -9.93
C THR A 6 28.97 -12.78 -8.85
N ALA A 7 29.81 -11.87 -8.34
CA ALA A 7 29.42 -10.80 -7.42
C ALA A 7 28.41 -9.79 -8.02
N ALA A 8 28.60 -9.36 -9.27
CA ALA A 8 27.68 -8.45 -9.94
C ALA A 8 26.29 -9.08 -10.18
N TYR A 9 26.24 -10.38 -10.50
CA TYR A 9 24.97 -11.11 -10.60
C TYR A 9 24.21 -11.13 -9.27
N PHE A 10 24.90 -11.47 -8.17
CA PHE A 10 24.28 -11.49 -6.84
C PHE A 10 23.82 -10.10 -6.40
N ALA A 11 24.60 -9.06 -6.67
CA ALA A 11 24.21 -7.67 -6.39
C ALA A 11 22.95 -7.26 -7.19
N ARG A 12 22.89 -7.60 -8.49
CA ARG A 12 21.71 -7.35 -9.33
C ARG A 12 20.48 -8.10 -8.81
N ARG A 13 20.61 -9.38 -8.46
CA ARG A 13 19.51 -10.16 -7.87
C ARG A 13 19.05 -9.60 -6.52
N ALA A 14 19.97 -9.14 -5.67
CA ALA A 14 19.63 -8.50 -4.40
C ALA A 14 18.86 -7.19 -4.60
N ALA A 15 19.30 -6.35 -5.55
CA ALA A 15 18.61 -5.11 -5.91
C ALA A 15 17.21 -5.37 -6.50
N GLN A 16 17.08 -6.35 -7.39
CA GLN A 16 15.78 -6.78 -7.94
C GLN A 16 14.82 -7.24 -6.85
N LYS A 17 15.30 -8.08 -5.91
CA LYS A 17 14.49 -8.54 -4.77
C LYS A 17 14.01 -7.36 -3.92
N GLU A 18 14.86 -6.38 -3.67
CA GLU A 18 14.46 -5.20 -2.91
C GLU A 18 13.44 -4.33 -3.66
N ARG A 19 13.62 -4.13 -4.98
CA ARG A 19 12.64 -3.42 -5.80
C ARG A 19 11.27 -4.09 -5.77
N VAL A 20 11.21 -5.41 -5.92
CA VAL A 20 9.95 -6.18 -5.82
C VAL A 20 9.32 -6.02 -4.44
N ARG A 21 10.11 -6.11 -3.35
CA ARG A 21 9.60 -5.92 -1.98
C ARG A 21 9.06 -4.51 -1.74
N ILE A 22 9.73 -3.49 -2.26
CA ILE A 22 9.28 -2.10 -2.18
C ILE A 22 8.00 -1.92 -2.98
N LEU A 23 7.95 -2.40 -4.23
CA LEU A 23 6.78 -2.33 -5.10
C LEU A 23 5.57 -3.02 -4.44
N TYR A 24 5.76 -4.22 -3.89
CA TYR A 24 4.71 -4.96 -3.19
C TYR A 24 4.17 -4.19 -1.98
N ARG A 25 5.04 -3.66 -1.12
CA ARG A 25 4.64 -2.84 0.04
C ARG A 25 3.87 -1.59 -0.36
N ARG A 26 4.32 -0.92 -1.43
CA ARG A 26 3.66 0.28 -1.98
C ARG A 26 2.28 -0.06 -2.56
N ALA A 27 2.19 -1.11 -3.37
CA ALA A 27 0.93 -1.57 -3.96
C ALA A 27 -0.09 -1.93 -2.87
N LEU A 28 0.31 -2.65 -1.83
CA LEU A 28 -0.57 -2.96 -0.69
C LEU A 28 -1.02 -1.72 0.09
N LYS A 29 -0.12 -0.73 0.25
CA LYS A 29 -0.49 0.52 0.92
C LYS A 29 -1.49 1.31 0.08
N ASP A 30 -1.32 1.33 -1.24
CA ASP A 30 -2.22 2.06 -2.13
C ASP A 30 -3.59 1.39 -2.26
N THR A 31 -3.66 0.05 -2.29
CA THR A 31 -4.97 -0.62 -2.21
C THR A 31 -5.69 -0.28 -0.90
N LEU A 32 -4.95 -0.15 0.21
CA LEU A 32 -5.51 0.34 1.47
C LEU A 32 -5.90 1.82 1.42
N ASN A 33 -5.18 2.67 0.69
CA ASN A 33 -5.52 4.08 0.53
C ASN A 33 -6.83 4.27 -0.24
N TRP A 34 -7.08 3.43 -1.27
CA TRP A 34 -8.35 3.39 -1.99
C TRP A 34 -9.49 2.77 -1.17
N ALA A 35 -9.17 1.94 -0.17
CA ALA A 35 -10.13 1.28 0.70
C ALA A 35 -10.67 2.21 1.81
N VAL A 36 -11.91 2.69 1.67
CA VAL A 36 -12.58 3.49 2.73
C VAL A 36 -12.87 2.65 4.00
N HIS A 37 -13.16 1.36 3.85
CA HIS A 37 -13.52 0.47 4.96
C HIS A 37 -12.40 -0.54 5.28
N ARG A 38 -11.69 -0.31 6.39
CA ARG A 38 -10.57 -1.16 6.84
C ARG A 38 -11.00 -2.53 7.40
N HIS A 39 -12.19 -2.64 7.99
CA HIS A 39 -12.69 -3.87 8.62
C HIS A 39 -13.05 -4.97 7.61
N ILE A 40 -13.25 -4.57 6.36
CA ILE A 40 -13.41 -5.44 5.19
C ILE A 40 -12.07 -6.18 4.93
N PHE A 41 -10.95 -5.47 4.91
CA PHE A 41 -9.62 -6.03 4.56
C PHE A 41 -9.13 -7.26 5.36
N TYR A 42 -9.70 -7.57 6.54
CA TYR A 42 -9.30 -8.70 7.40
C TYR A 42 -10.27 -9.89 7.41
N ARG A 43 -11.46 -9.79 6.80
CA ARG A 43 -12.52 -10.82 6.96
C ARG A 43 -12.34 -12.08 6.09
N ASP A 44 -11.21 -12.25 5.42
CA ASP A 44 -10.99 -13.37 4.50
C ASP A 44 -10.08 -14.50 5.05
N VAL A 45 -9.85 -14.55 6.37
CA VAL A 45 -9.14 -15.71 7.00
C VAL A 45 -10.09 -16.73 7.64
N CYS A 46 -11.37 -16.41 7.88
CA CYS A 46 -12.23 -17.28 8.71
C CYS A 46 -13.55 -17.78 8.10
N PHE A 47 -13.91 -17.48 6.85
CA PHE A 47 -15.24 -17.84 6.33
C PHE A 47 -15.25 -18.57 4.99
N PHE A 48 -14.24 -19.42 4.74
CA PHE A 48 -14.24 -20.34 3.59
C PHE A 48 -13.92 -21.78 3.97
N SER A 49 -14.28 -22.19 5.19
CA SER A 49 -14.12 -23.57 5.62
C SER A 49 -15.31 -24.03 6.46
N SER A 50 -16.52 -23.78 5.99
CA SER A 50 -17.73 -24.55 6.32
C SER A 50 -18.93 -23.90 5.63
N ASP A 51 -19.54 -24.64 4.72
CA ASP A 51 -20.98 -24.63 4.45
C ASP A 51 -21.63 -23.30 4.02
N LEU A 52 -22.18 -23.25 2.80
CA LEU A 52 -23.55 -23.71 2.60
C LEU A 52 -23.95 -23.64 1.12
N ARG A 53 -24.28 -24.80 0.55
CA ARG A 53 -25.31 -24.91 -0.48
C ARG A 53 -26.59 -24.23 0.02
N ILE A 54 -26.91 -23.04 -0.46
CA ILE A 54 -28.29 -22.54 -0.47
C ILE A 54 -28.56 -21.96 -1.85
N GLY A 55 -29.31 -22.71 -2.65
CA GLY A 55 -30.04 -22.16 -3.77
C GLY A 55 -31.12 -21.24 -3.24
N PHE A 56 -31.08 -19.96 -3.61
CA PHE A 56 -32.22 -19.07 -3.49
C PHE A 56 -32.44 -18.43 -4.85
N GLY A 57 -33.47 -18.90 -5.54
CA GLY A 57 -33.97 -18.28 -6.76
C GLY A 57 -34.56 -16.91 -6.42
N PHE A 58 -33.97 -15.87 -6.98
CA PHE A 58 -34.59 -14.55 -7.07
C PHE A 58 -34.88 -14.27 -8.54
N GLY A 59 -36.05 -14.72 -8.96
CA GLY A 59 -36.74 -14.18 -10.12
C GLY A 59 -37.26 -12.77 -9.81
N PHE A 60 -37.31 -11.94 -10.85
CA PHE A 60 -37.94 -10.62 -10.89
C PHE A 60 -37.28 -9.49 -10.08
N LEU A 61 -36.25 -8.87 -10.65
CA LEU A 61 -36.08 -7.40 -10.63
C LEU A 61 -35.22 -6.95 -11.83
N SER A 62 -35.69 -5.92 -12.52
CA SER A 62 -35.21 -5.39 -13.81
C SER A 62 -33.72 -5.01 -13.87
N PRO A 63 -33.08 -5.06 -15.06
CA PRO A 63 -31.61 -4.98 -15.22
C PRO A 63 -30.96 -3.60 -14.97
N ILE A 64 -31.72 -2.52 -14.80
CA ILE A 64 -31.15 -1.15 -14.82
C ILE A 64 -30.76 -0.63 -13.42
N SER A 65 -31.33 -1.15 -12.34
CA SER A 65 -31.08 -0.62 -10.97
C SER A 65 -29.95 -1.35 -10.22
N ARG A 66 -29.25 -2.30 -10.86
CA ARG A 66 -28.20 -3.12 -10.23
C ARG A 66 -26.77 -2.61 -10.41
N ILE A 67 -26.58 -1.57 -11.22
CA ILE A 67 -25.24 -1.04 -11.57
C ILE A 67 -24.72 -0.03 -10.53
N GLY A 68 -25.59 0.58 -9.72
CA GLY A 68 -25.22 1.68 -8.82
C GLY A 68 -24.70 1.27 -7.44
N LEU A 69 -25.02 0.08 -6.93
CA LEU A 69 -24.72 -0.32 -5.55
C LEU A 69 -23.79 -1.52 -5.41
N LEU A 70 -23.58 -2.29 -6.49
CA LEU A 70 -22.62 -3.40 -6.49
C LEU A 70 -21.16 -2.94 -6.71
N ASN A 71 -20.95 -1.71 -7.21
CA ASN A 71 -19.60 -1.17 -7.45
C ASN A 71 -18.90 -0.63 -6.19
N SER A 72 -19.62 -0.37 -5.09
CA SER A 72 -19.02 0.23 -3.89
C SER A 72 -18.64 -0.77 -2.80
N LEU A 73 -19.31 -1.93 -2.72
CA LEU A 73 -19.13 -2.87 -1.61
C LEU A 73 -18.38 -4.15 -2.01
N MET A 74 -18.36 -4.50 -3.30
CA MET A 74 -17.67 -5.67 -3.85
C MET A 74 -16.32 -5.32 -4.50
N PHE A 75 -15.76 -4.15 -4.24
CA PHE A 75 -14.55 -3.69 -4.95
C PHE A 75 -13.27 -3.69 -4.10
N VAL A 76 -13.36 -3.83 -2.77
CA VAL A 76 -12.21 -3.57 -1.88
C VAL A 76 -11.61 -4.85 -1.27
N HIS A 77 -12.43 -5.86 -0.97
CA HIS A 77 -11.97 -7.13 -0.38
C HIS A 77 -11.01 -7.92 -1.28
N PHE A 78 -11.29 -7.92 -2.58
CA PHE A 78 -10.63 -8.80 -3.55
C PHE A 78 -9.19 -8.35 -3.86
N GLN A 79 -8.89 -7.04 -3.79
CA GLN A 79 -7.67 -6.50 -4.37
C GLN A 79 -6.36 -6.98 -3.72
N ALA A 80 -6.32 -7.22 -2.40
CA ALA A 80 -5.07 -7.58 -1.72
C ALA A 80 -4.66 -9.04 -1.91
N SER A 81 -5.62 -9.97 -1.86
CA SER A 81 -5.39 -11.38 -2.18
C SER A 81 -4.98 -11.54 -3.65
N ASP A 82 -5.66 -10.83 -4.55
CA ASP A 82 -5.36 -10.87 -5.98
C ASP A 82 -3.96 -10.32 -6.28
N LEU A 83 -3.58 -9.23 -5.61
CA LEU A 83 -2.21 -8.71 -5.73
C LEU A 83 -1.22 -9.78 -5.31
N ARG A 84 -1.43 -10.43 -4.16
CA ARG A 84 -0.53 -11.49 -3.72
C ARG A 84 -0.48 -12.65 -4.71
N GLU A 85 -1.59 -13.04 -5.30
CA GLU A 85 -1.64 -14.08 -6.33
C GLU A 85 -0.85 -13.70 -7.58
N LYS A 86 -0.99 -12.45 -8.07
CA LYS A 86 -0.22 -11.92 -9.20
C LYS A 86 1.30 -11.94 -8.96
N PHE A 87 1.73 -11.63 -7.73
CA PHE A 87 3.15 -11.69 -7.35
C PHE A 87 3.64 -13.15 -7.19
N ASN A 88 2.83 -14.03 -6.61
CA ASN A 88 3.16 -15.46 -6.46
C ASN A 88 3.29 -16.16 -7.82
N ALA A 89 2.43 -15.84 -8.79
CA ALA A 89 2.48 -16.42 -10.14
C ALA A 89 3.81 -16.17 -10.87
N ASN A 90 4.55 -15.13 -10.49
CA ASN A 90 5.82 -14.74 -11.10
C ASN A 90 7.03 -15.00 -10.18
N GLN A 91 6.86 -15.72 -9.07
CA GLN A 91 7.91 -15.95 -8.08
C GLN A 91 9.06 -16.81 -8.60
N ASP A 92 8.74 -17.81 -9.42
CA ASP A 92 9.69 -18.83 -9.89
C ASP A 92 10.45 -18.43 -11.17
N VAL A 93 10.34 -17.16 -11.60
CA VAL A 93 11.07 -16.67 -12.77
C VAL A 93 12.54 -16.46 -12.41
N GLU A 94 13.44 -17.18 -13.09
CA GLU A 94 14.88 -17.11 -12.86
C GLU A 94 15.65 -16.19 -13.84
N ASP A 95 15.07 -15.92 -15.02
CA ASP A 95 15.70 -15.07 -16.04
C ASP A 95 15.75 -13.60 -15.60
N VAL A 96 16.98 -13.09 -15.43
CA VAL A 96 17.27 -11.76 -14.87
C VAL A 96 16.70 -10.63 -15.72
N ASP A 97 16.80 -10.74 -17.05
CA ASP A 97 16.33 -9.68 -17.94
C ASP A 97 14.81 -9.68 -18.07
N ARG A 98 14.19 -10.86 -17.96
CA ARG A 98 12.74 -11.00 -17.85
C ARG A 98 12.23 -10.38 -16.55
N ILE A 99 12.91 -10.60 -15.43
CA ILE A 99 12.56 -9.98 -14.14
C ILE A 99 12.55 -8.46 -14.24
N ASP A 100 13.56 -7.85 -14.86
CA ASP A 100 13.60 -6.39 -15.01
C ASP A 100 12.43 -5.85 -15.84
N LYS A 101 12.04 -6.55 -16.91
CA LYS A 101 10.85 -6.21 -17.71
C LYS A 101 9.56 -6.33 -16.90
N LEU A 102 9.43 -7.37 -16.09
CA LEU A 102 8.27 -7.57 -15.22
C LEU A 102 8.18 -6.50 -14.14
N ILE A 103 9.31 -6.12 -13.54
CA ILE A 103 9.38 -5.01 -12.57
C ILE A 103 8.97 -3.71 -13.25
N ALA A 104 9.49 -3.40 -14.43
CA ALA A 104 9.14 -2.18 -15.17
C ALA A 104 7.66 -2.13 -15.54
N HIS A 105 7.08 -3.26 -15.98
CA HIS A 105 5.64 -3.37 -16.23
C HIS A 105 4.82 -3.14 -14.96
N GLY A 106 5.22 -3.78 -13.84
CA GLY A 106 4.54 -3.63 -12.56
C GLY A 106 4.61 -2.22 -11.99
N GLU A 107 5.75 -1.54 -12.15
CA GLU A 107 5.91 -0.13 -11.78
C GLU A 107 5.01 0.80 -12.63
N ALA A 108 4.92 0.56 -13.94
CA ALA A 108 4.04 1.34 -14.82
C ALA A 108 2.55 1.14 -14.52
N GLU A 109 2.13 -0.09 -14.26
CA GLU A 109 0.75 -0.39 -13.85
C GLU A 109 0.43 0.22 -12.48
N TYR A 110 1.37 0.15 -11.54
CA TYR A 110 1.24 0.79 -10.24
C TYR A 110 1.08 2.30 -10.38
N ASP A 111 1.96 2.97 -11.12
CA ASP A 111 1.93 4.43 -11.29
C ASP A 111 0.63 4.94 -11.91
N LYS A 112 0.00 4.16 -12.81
CA LYS A 112 -1.29 4.49 -13.41
C LYS A 112 -2.42 4.60 -12.38
N TRP A 113 -2.41 3.75 -11.36
CA TRP A 113 -3.50 3.63 -10.38
C TRP A 113 -3.14 4.17 -8.99
N ARG A 114 -2.09 4.99 -8.92
CA ARG A 114 -1.68 5.63 -7.66
C ARG A 114 -2.78 6.52 -7.12
N HIS A 115 -2.97 6.43 -5.80
CA HIS A 115 -3.91 7.31 -5.12
C HIS A 115 -3.39 8.76 -5.14
N PRO A 116 -4.21 9.76 -5.53
CA PRO A 116 -3.77 11.15 -5.65
C PRO A 116 -3.40 11.80 -4.31
N ASP A 117 -4.03 11.38 -3.21
CA ASP A 117 -3.75 11.87 -1.84
C ASP A 117 -3.59 10.71 -0.84
N PRO A 118 -2.42 10.03 -0.82
CA PRO A 118 -2.23 8.83 -0.02
C PRO A 118 -2.25 9.13 1.50
N TYR A 119 -2.67 8.17 2.31
CA TYR A 119 -2.69 8.36 3.77
C TYR A 119 -1.26 8.54 4.34
N ILE A 120 -1.05 9.67 5.01
CA ILE A 120 0.17 10.04 5.72
C ILE A 120 -0.14 10.12 7.21
N VAL A 121 0.69 9.48 8.03
CA VAL A 121 0.51 9.55 9.49
C VAL A 121 0.70 11.00 9.96
N PRO A 122 -0.13 11.51 10.89
CA PRO A 122 -0.19 12.94 11.17
C PRO A 122 1.15 13.61 11.51
N TRP A 123 2.07 12.92 12.18
CA TRP A 123 3.36 13.48 12.62
C TRP A 123 4.52 13.26 11.64
N ALA A 124 4.33 12.45 10.58
CA ALA A 124 5.37 12.25 9.58
C ALA A 124 5.46 13.47 8.64
N PRO A 125 6.57 13.64 7.91
CA PRO A 125 6.67 14.65 6.86
C PRO A 125 5.47 14.61 5.92
N GLY A 126 4.82 15.76 5.70
CA GLY A 126 3.59 15.87 4.91
C GLY A 126 2.28 15.58 5.66
N GLY A 127 2.34 15.22 6.95
CA GLY A 127 1.17 15.04 7.80
C GLY A 127 0.69 16.34 8.46
N SER A 128 -0.58 16.36 8.92
CA SER A 128 -1.23 17.55 9.49
C SER A 128 -0.65 18.05 10.83
N LYS A 129 0.09 17.21 11.55
CA LYS A 129 0.78 17.54 12.82
C LYS A 129 2.30 17.63 12.64
N PHE A 130 2.81 17.54 11.41
CA PHE A 130 4.22 17.70 11.15
C PHE A 130 4.68 19.10 11.55
N CYS A 131 5.82 19.20 12.25
CA CYS A 131 6.39 20.46 12.73
C CYS A 131 5.43 21.35 13.55
N ARG A 132 4.39 20.79 14.18
CA ARG A 132 3.50 21.54 15.06
C ARG A 132 4.17 21.98 16.37
N ASN A 133 5.17 21.22 16.83
CA ASN A 133 5.96 21.53 18.02
C ASN A 133 7.47 21.27 17.74
N PRO A 134 8.15 22.17 17.01
CA PRO A 134 9.58 22.02 16.76
C PRO A 134 10.36 22.20 18.07
N THR A 135 11.47 21.47 18.23
CA THR A 135 12.40 21.73 19.33
C THR A 135 12.92 23.16 19.20
N PRO A 136 12.95 23.95 20.29
CA PRO A 136 13.45 25.32 20.24
C PRO A 136 14.88 25.36 19.68
N PRO A 137 15.24 26.43 18.94
CA PRO A 137 16.60 26.62 18.45
C PRO A 137 17.62 26.64 19.61
N ALA A 138 18.83 26.15 19.35
CA ALA A 138 19.92 26.24 20.32
C ALA A 138 20.26 27.72 20.62
N GLY A 139 20.37 28.07 21.91
CA GLY A 139 20.67 29.43 22.37
C GLY A 139 19.45 30.26 22.81
N ILE A 140 18.24 29.69 22.74
CA ILE A 140 17.02 30.30 23.29
C ILE A 140 16.60 29.51 24.52
N GLU A 141 16.61 30.15 25.69
CA GLU A 141 16.10 29.58 26.94
C GLU A 141 14.68 30.07 27.18
N ILE A 142 13.78 29.12 27.51
CA ILE A 142 12.46 29.48 28.00
C ILE A 142 12.63 29.87 29.47
N VAL A 143 12.74 31.17 29.72
CA VAL A 143 12.86 31.71 31.08
C VAL A 143 11.47 31.75 31.71
N TYR A 144 11.21 30.88 32.68
CA TYR A 144 9.97 30.87 33.45
C TYR A 144 10.02 31.87 34.61
N ASN A 145 10.20 33.15 34.29
CA ASN A 145 10.15 34.21 35.28
C ASN A 145 8.71 34.70 35.40
N TYR A 146 7.94 34.09 36.30
CA TYR A 146 6.50 34.28 36.52
C TYR A 146 6.10 35.71 36.97
N GLY A 147 6.44 36.73 36.18
CA GLY A 147 6.16 38.13 36.46
C GLY A 147 7.11 38.79 37.46
N GLN A 148 8.24 38.16 37.82
CA GLN A 148 9.29 38.81 38.63
C GLN A 148 10.34 39.46 37.73
N GLU A 149 9.91 40.37 36.85
CA GLU A 149 10.88 41.19 36.10
C GLU A 149 11.73 41.98 37.10
N ASP A 150 13.04 42.10 36.87
CA ASP A 150 13.94 42.86 37.74
C ASP A 150 13.42 44.31 37.82
N ASN A 151 12.81 44.66 38.95
CA ASN A 151 12.26 45.98 39.19
C ASN A 151 13.44 46.97 39.33
N PRO A 152 13.54 48.02 38.49
CA PRO A 152 14.65 48.97 38.52
C PRO A 152 14.75 49.75 39.84
#